data_AF-A0A4R7NI90-F1
#
_entry.id   AF-A0A4R7NI90-F1
#
_cell.length_a   1.000
_cell.length_b   1.000
_cell.length_c   1.000
_cell.angle_alpha   90.00
_cell.angle_beta   90.00
_cell.angle_gamma   90.00
#
_symmetry.space_group_name_H-M   'P 1'
#
loop_
_entity.id
_entity.type
_entity.pdbx_description
1 polymer ?
#
loop_
_entity_poly.entity_id
_entity_poly.type
_entity_poly.pdbx_seq_one_letter_code
_entity_poly.pdbx_strand_id
1 'polypeptide(L)'
;MSRSLRKTTASVSVTYSHRNFSNNLTGTEFELELSEKDICLSINLWGNLSVRNKSANCHSDACELAEDHALLKSVQIDYSQVMEGLLNAHQKAPNACWKIKLLLGKQGTFEYPVKPEMANGSVFLNVC
;
A
#
# COMPACT_ATOMS: atom_id res chain seq x y z
N MET A 1 -14.32 7.40 -10.34
CA MET A 1 -15.16 6.37 -9.70
C MET A 1 -14.29 5.63 -8.69
N SER A 2 -14.74 5.51 -7.43
CA SER A 2 -14.08 4.69 -6.41
C SER A 2 -14.66 3.29 -6.43
N ARG A 3 -13.80 2.27 -6.41
CA ARG A 3 -14.19 0.87 -6.35
C ARG A 3 -13.37 0.18 -5.26
N SER A 4 -14.04 -0.31 -4.23
CA SER A 4 -13.40 -1.23 -3.30
C SER A 4 -12.99 -2.51 -4.05
N LEU A 5 -11.74 -2.93 -3.89
CA LEU A 5 -11.23 -4.19 -4.42
C LEU A 5 -11.69 -5.41 -3.60
N ARG A 6 -12.72 -5.24 -2.75
CA ARG A 6 -13.35 -6.18 -1.79
C ARG A 6 -12.75 -6.04 -0.38
N LYS A 7 -13.56 -6.31 0.66
CA LYS A 7 -13.13 -6.39 2.07
C LYS A 7 -12.21 -7.59 2.27
N THR A 8 -10.93 -7.43 1.94
CA THR A 8 -9.92 -8.47 2.03
C THR A 8 -8.73 -7.98 2.83
N THR A 9 -8.02 -8.93 3.43
CA THR A 9 -6.76 -8.72 4.16
C THR A 9 -5.64 -9.27 3.29
N ALA A 10 -4.54 -8.53 3.14
CA ALA A 10 -3.36 -9.01 2.44
C ALA A 10 -2.08 -8.59 3.15
N SER A 11 -1.04 -9.41 3.03
CA SER A 11 0.30 -9.07 3.49
C SER A 11 0.84 -7.88 2.68
N VAL A 12 1.41 -6.93 3.39
CA VAL A 12 2.06 -5.75 2.83
C VAL A 12 3.49 -5.73 3.34
N SER A 13 4.43 -5.56 2.41
CA SER A 13 5.82 -5.30 2.75
C SER A 13 6.21 -3.91 2.28
N VAL A 14 7.06 -3.23 3.02
CA VAL A 14 7.59 -1.90 2.67
C VAL A 14 9.10 -1.92 2.72
N THR A 15 9.74 -1.16 1.83
CA THR A 15 11.19 -0.98 1.82
C THR A 15 11.52 0.51 1.93
N TYR A 16 12.56 0.84 2.69
CA TYR A 16 13.02 2.21 2.89
C TYR A 16 14.35 2.49 2.18
N SER A 17 14.66 3.76 1.99
CA SER A 17 15.88 4.23 1.32
C SER A 17 17.18 3.83 2.03
N HIS A 18 17.16 3.63 3.35
CA HIS A 18 18.30 3.18 4.16
C HIS A 18 18.48 1.64 4.20
N ARG A 19 17.84 0.91 3.28
CA ARG A 19 17.92 -0.56 3.13
C ARG A 19 17.25 -1.39 4.23
N ASN A 20 16.50 -0.77 5.16
CA ASN A 20 15.56 -1.54 5.99
C ASN A 20 14.32 -1.92 5.16
N PHE A 21 13.66 -2.98 5.59
CA PHE A 21 12.35 -3.37 5.09
C PHE A 21 11.50 -3.89 6.24
N SER A 22 10.19 -3.72 6.13
CA SER A 22 9.20 -4.27 7.05
C SER A 22 8.29 -5.19 6.26
N ASN A 23 8.04 -6.40 6.77
CA ASN A 23 7.24 -7.42 6.08
C ASN A 23 6.16 -8.04 6.98
N ASN A 24 5.88 -7.42 8.14
CA ASN A 24 4.87 -7.90 9.07
C ASN A 24 3.56 -7.08 9.01
N LEU A 25 3.41 -6.19 8.03
CA LEU A 25 2.23 -5.35 7.90
C LEU A 25 1.09 -6.13 7.22
N THR A 26 -0.12 -5.94 7.74
CA THR A 26 -1.34 -6.44 7.12
C THR A 26 -2.17 -5.26 6.62
N GLY A 27 -2.39 -5.20 5.31
CA GLY A 27 -3.32 -4.26 4.68
C GLY A 27 -4.75 -4.76 4.73
N THR A 28 -5.68 -3.83 4.90
CA THR A 28 -7.13 -4.05 4.86
C THR A 28 -7.78 -2.96 4.01
N GLU A 29 -9.03 -3.19 3.61
CA GLU A 29 -9.85 -2.17 2.92
C GLU A 29 -9.12 -1.56 1.71
N PHE A 30 -8.64 -2.42 0.81
CA PHE A 30 -8.01 -1.99 -0.43
C PHE A 30 -9.05 -1.29 -1.33
N GLU A 31 -8.86 0.01 -1.54
CA GLU A 31 -9.75 0.84 -2.34
C GLU A 31 -9.02 1.41 -3.54
N LEU A 32 -9.59 1.20 -4.73
CA LEU A 32 -9.04 1.70 -5.97
C LEU A 32 -9.90 2.85 -6.50
N GLU A 33 -9.32 4.04 -6.53
CA GLU A 33 -9.93 5.20 -7.16
C GLU A 33 -9.38 5.37 -8.56
N LEU A 34 -10.29 5.40 -9.54
CA LEU A 34 -9.96 5.57 -10.95
C LEU A 34 -10.57 6.87 -11.47
N SER A 35 -9.71 7.69 -12.08
CA SER A 35 -10.08 8.82 -12.92
C SER A 35 -9.32 8.76 -14.25
N GLU A 36 -9.60 9.68 -15.17
CA GLU A 36 -8.88 9.76 -16.44
C GLU A 36 -7.39 10.10 -16.27
N LYS A 37 -7.03 10.77 -15.16
CA LYS A 37 -5.68 11.30 -14.91
C LYS A 37 -4.93 10.57 -13.81
N ASP A 38 -5.64 9.92 -12.89
CA ASP A 38 -5.07 9.31 -11.70
C ASP A 38 -5.65 7.93 -11.41
N ILE A 39 -4.78 7.00 -11.03
CA ILE A 39 -5.09 5.73 -10.39
C ILE A 39 -4.52 5.79 -8.98
N CYS A 40 -5.39 5.72 -7.96
CA CYS A 40 -4.97 5.76 -6.57
C CYS A 40 -5.39 4.48 -5.85
N LEU A 41 -4.43 3.75 -5.27
CA LEU A 41 -4.71 2.63 -4.38
C LEU A 41 -4.59 3.08 -2.92
N SER A 42 -5.69 3.01 -2.18
CA SER A 42 -5.72 3.25 -0.74
C SER A 42 -5.64 1.93 0.02
N ILE A 43 -4.85 1.89 1.10
CA ILE A 43 -4.64 0.72 1.95
C ILE A 43 -4.77 1.12 3.41
N ASN A 44 -5.69 0.49 4.13
CA ASN A 44 -5.83 0.68 5.56
C ASN A 44 -4.86 -0.22 6.34
N LEU A 45 -3.90 0.41 7.02
CA LEU A 45 -2.90 -0.23 7.87
C LEU A 45 -3.14 0.01 9.37
N TRP A 46 -4.21 0.72 9.74
CA TRP A 46 -4.50 1.08 11.12
C TRP A 46 -4.63 -0.13 12.06
N GLY A 47 -5.07 -1.28 11.54
CA GLY A 47 -5.15 -2.53 12.30
C GLY A 47 -3.82 -2.94 12.94
N ASN A 48 -2.69 -2.64 12.29
CA ASN A 48 -1.35 -2.95 12.79
C ASN A 48 -0.99 -2.15 14.05
N LEU A 49 -1.47 -0.90 14.15
CA LEU A 49 -1.28 -0.04 15.33
C LEU A 49 -2.26 -0.37 16.46
N SER A 50 -3.37 -1.04 16.15
CA SER A 50 -4.46 -1.29 17.11
C SER A 50 -4.39 -2.67 17.77
N VAL A 51 -3.32 -3.43 17.55
CA VAL A 51 -3.14 -4.73 18.19
C VAL A 51 -2.99 -4.62 19.72
N ARG A 52 -3.46 -5.65 20.44
CA ARG A 52 -3.36 -5.75 21.90
C ARG A 52 -1.91 -5.88 22.38
N ASN A 53 -1.10 -6.67 21.67
CA ASN A 53 0.30 -6.87 21.99
C ASN A 53 1.16 -5.81 21.28
N LYS A 54 1.62 -4.80 22.01
CA LYS A 54 2.45 -3.71 21.48
C LYS A 54 3.89 -4.11 21.19
N SER A 55 4.32 -5.28 21.66
CA SER A 55 5.61 -5.89 21.32
C SER A 55 5.54 -6.75 20.06
N ALA A 56 4.39 -6.85 19.39
CA ALA A 56 4.27 -7.59 18.14
C ALA A 56 4.97 -6.85 17.00
N ASN A 57 5.64 -7.59 16.11
CA ASN A 57 6.37 -7.00 14.98
C ASN A 57 5.49 -6.09 14.11
N CYS A 58 4.23 -6.46 13.84
CA CYS A 58 3.32 -5.62 13.06
C CYS A 58 3.07 -4.25 13.69
N HIS A 59 3.08 -4.15 15.03
CA HIS A 59 2.94 -2.88 15.73
C HIS A 59 4.21 -2.02 15.56
N SER A 60 5.38 -2.62 15.82
CA SER A 60 6.67 -1.94 15.66
C SER A 60 6.88 -1.47 14.22
N ASP A 61 6.64 -2.34 13.23
CA ASP A 61 6.75 -2.03 11.80
C ASP A 61 5.80 -0.89 11.39
N ALA A 62 4.60 -0.83 11.96
CA ALA A 62 3.65 0.24 11.67
C ALA A 62 4.02 1.57 12.34
N CYS A 63 4.67 1.53 13.51
CA CYS A 63 5.29 2.70 14.12
C CYS A 63 6.47 3.20 13.29
N GLU A 64 7.38 2.31 12.88
CA GLU A 64 8.51 2.64 11.99
C GLU A 64 8.01 3.26 10.68
N LEU A 65 6.98 2.68 10.05
CA LEU A 65 6.38 3.24 8.84
C LEU A 65 5.80 4.64 9.06
N ALA A 66 5.24 4.95 10.24
CA ALA A 66 4.72 6.28 10.53
C ALA A 66 5.84 7.30 10.77
N GLU A 67 6.95 6.87 11.38
CA GLU A 67 8.12 7.72 11.69
C GLU A 67 8.98 7.96 10.44
N ASP A 68 9.30 6.89 9.70
CA ASP A 68 10.19 6.89 8.54
C ASP A 68 9.43 6.93 7.20
N HIS A 69 8.18 7.38 7.23
CA HIS A 69 7.30 7.42 6.05
C HIS A 69 7.93 8.19 4.87
N ALA A 70 8.69 9.25 5.15
CA ALA A 70 9.39 10.06 4.14
C ALA A 70 10.55 9.31 3.45
N LEU A 71 11.01 8.21 4.05
CA LEU A 71 12.09 7.36 3.52
C LEU A 71 11.53 6.16 2.74
N LEU A 72 10.20 6.04 2.63
CA LEU A 72 9.54 4.94 1.92
C LEU A 72 9.95 4.91 0.45
N LYS A 73 10.38 3.73 0.00
CA LYS A 73 10.91 3.50 -1.36
C LYS A 73 10.01 2.59 -2.19
N SER A 74 9.42 1.58 -1.58
CA SER A 74 8.47 0.72 -2.27
C SER A 74 7.47 0.09 -1.31
N VAL A 75 6.30 -0.23 -1.84
CA VAL A 75 5.26 -1.03 -1.18
C VAL A 75 4.98 -2.26 -2.02
N GLN A 76 5.16 -3.45 -1.45
CA GLN A 76 4.83 -4.72 -2.06
C GLN A 76 3.51 -5.24 -1.49
N ILE A 77 2.63 -5.73 -2.36
CA ILE A 77 1.39 -6.39 -1.97
C ILE A 77 1.37 -7.78 -2.60
N ASP A 78 1.30 -8.80 -1.74
CA ASP A 78 1.24 -10.19 -2.17
C ASP A 78 -0.21 -10.67 -2.20
N TYR A 79 -0.95 -10.23 -3.22
CA TYR A 79 -2.34 -10.62 -3.40
C TYR A 79 -2.80 -10.51 -4.85
N SER A 80 -3.17 -11.66 -5.43
CA SER A 80 -3.54 -11.78 -6.84
C SER A 80 -4.73 -10.90 -7.23
N GLN A 81 -5.74 -10.73 -6.38
CA GLN A 81 -6.91 -9.91 -6.73
C GLN A 81 -6.60 -8.42 -6.73
N VAL A 82 -5.68 -7.95 -5.86
CA VAL A 82 -5.20 -6.56 -5.92
C VAL A 82 -4.44 -6.36 -7.23
N MET A 83 -3.56 -7.30 -7.60
CA MET A 83 -2.86 -7.28 -8.89
C MET A 83 -3.83 -7.21 -10.08
N GLU A 84 -4.84 -8.08 -10.13
CA GLU A 84 -5.88 -8.07 -11.17
C GLU A 84 -6.65 -6.75 -11.20
N GLY A 85 -6.98 -6.18 -10.03
CA GLY A 85 -7.65 -4.88 -9.91
C GLY A 85 -6.82 -3.74 -10.50
N LEU A 86 -5.53 -3.71 -10.18
CA LEU A 86 -4.59 -2.70 -10.68
C LEU A 86 -4.37 -2.86 -12.20
N LEU A 87 -4.19 -4.08 -12.70
CA LEU A 87 -4.09 -4.37 -14.14
C LEU A 87 -5.31 -3.84 -14.91
N ASN A 88 -6.51 -4.14 -14.41
CA ASN A 88 -7.75 -3.67 -15.03
C ASN A 88 -7.88 -2.14 -15.00
N ALA A 89 -7.42 -1.46 -13.94
CA ALA A 89 -7.41 0.00 -13.90
C ALA A 89 -6.40 0.59 -14.87
N HIS A 90 -5.21 -0.01 -14.98
CA HIS A 90 -4.20 0.42 -15.95
C HIS A 90 -4.72 0.34 -17.39
N GLN A 91 -5.39 -0.75 -17.75
CA GLN A 91 -5.98 -0.91 -19.08
C GLN A 91 -7.02 0.16 -19.41
N LYS A 92 -7.77 0.64 -18.40
CA LYS A 92 -8.78 1.68 -18.59
C LYS A 92 -8.19 3.08 -18.67
N ALA A 93 -7.06 3.32 -18.02
CA ALA A 93 -6.38 4.61 -17.99
C ALA A 93 -4.85 4.41 -18.09
N PRO A 94 -4.32 4.07 -19.28
CA PRO A 94 -2.91 3.70 -19.44
C PRO A 94 -1.94 4.85 -19.16
N ASN A 95 -2.41 6.09 -19.36
CA ASN A 95 -1.61 7.30 -19.17
C ASN A 95 -1.84 7.98 -17.80
N ALA A 96 -2.62 7.36 -16.90
CA ALA A 96 -2.89 7.93 -15.59
C ALA A 96 -1.65 7.88 -14.69
N CYS A 97 -1.49 8.92 -13.88
CA CYS A 97 -0.51 8.95 -12.80
C CYS A 97 -0.93 7.98 -11.69
N TRP A 98 0.04 7.23 -11.18
CA TRP A 98 -0.22 6.26 -10.11
C TRP A 98 0.12 6.86 -8.76
N LYS A 99 -0.75 6.60 -7.79
CA LYS A 99 -0.56 6.98 -6.41
C LYS A 99 -0.92 5.84 -5.48
N ILE A 100 -0.29 5.83 -4.32
CA ILE A 100 -0.68 4.98 -3.20
C ILE A 100 -0.98 5.86 -1.99
N LYS A 101 -2.01 5.50 -1.23
CA LYS A 101 -2.40 6.13 0.02
C LYS A 101 -2.37 5.10 1.15
N LEU A 102 -1.56 5.34 2.16
CA LEU A 102 -1.41 4.49 3.34
C LEU A 102 -2.13 5.15 4.53
N LEU A 103 -3.15 4.50 5.07
CA LEU A 103 -3.91 5.01 6.21
C LEU A 103 -3.43 4.35 7.50
N LEU A 104 -2.80 5.13 8.39
CA LEU A 104 -2.30 4.67 9.70
C LEU A 104 -3.14 5.21 10.87
N GLY A 105 -4.43 5.49 10.61
CA GLY A 105 -5.37 5.97 11.61
C GLY A 105 -4.91 7.30 12.22
N LYS A 106 -4.70 7.32 13.54
CA LYS A 106 -4.28 8.54 14.27
C LYS A 106 -2.87 9.04 13.89
N GLN A 107 -2.01 8.17 13.36
CA GLN A 107 -0.68 8.56 12.90
C GLN A 107 -0.70 9.31 11.56
N GLY A 108 -1.87 9.35 10.90
CA GLY A 108 -2.08 10.12 9.68
C GLY A 108 -2.35 9.26 8.45
N THR A 109 -2.38 9.95 7.32
CA THR A 109 -2.56 9.36 6.00
C THR A 109 -1.45 9.89 5.11
N PHE A 110 -0.71 8.98 4.49
CA PHE A 110 0.43 9.32 3.66
C PHE A 110 0.16 8.94 2.21
N GLU A 111 0.40 9.87 1.28
CA GLU A 111 0.13 9.69 -0.15
C GLU A 111 1.43 9.85 -0.94
N TYR A 112 1.70 8.92 -1.86
CA TYR A 112 2.93 8.90 -2.63
C TYR A 112 2.64 8.68 -4.12
N PRO A 113 3.31 9.42 -5.03
CA PRO A 113 3.37 9.03 -6.43
C PRO A 113 4.19 7.75 -6.56
N VAL A 114 3.70 6.81 -7.37
CA VAL A 114 4.34 5.50 -7.52
C VAL A 114 4.44 5.06 -8.98
N LYS A 115 5.30 4.08 -9.25
CA LYS A 115 5.30 3.31 -10.48
C LYS A 115 5.02 1.85 -10.15
N PRO A 116 3.95 1.25 -10.70
CA PRO A 116 3.68 -0.16 -10.48
C PRO A 116 4.66 -1.02 -11.29
N GLU A 117 5.15 -2.07 -10.66
CA GLU A 117 5.95 -3.13 -11.26
C GLU A 117 5.38 -4.47 -10.79
N MET A 118 5.13 -5.38 -11.73
CA MET A 118 4.54 -6.68 -11.43
C MET A 118 5.63 -7.73 -11.60
N ALA A 119 5.96 -8.42 -10.51
CA ALA A 119 7.01 -9.43 -10.51
C ALA A 119 6.65 -10.55 -9.52
N ASN A 120 6.91 -11.80 -9.93
CA ASN A 120 6.80 -12.98 -9.07
C ASN A 120 5.44 -13.16 -8.37
N GLY A 121 4.33 -12.76 -9.01
CA GLY A 121 2.98 -12.87 -8.43
C GLY A 121 2.64 -11.79 -7.40
N SER A 122 3.55 -10.85 -7.14
CA SER A 122 3.31 -9.66 -6.32
C SER A 122 3.26 -8.39 -7.18
N VAL A 123 2.65 -7.35 -6.62
CA VAL A 123 2.76 -5.99 -7.16
C VAL A 123 3.67 -5.15 -6.27
N PHE A 124 4.62 -4.47 -6.90
CA PHE A 124 5.51 -3.50 -6.29
C PHE A 124 5.07 -2.11 -6.72
N LEU A 125 4.84 -1.22 -5.77
CA LEU A 125 4.51 0.19 -5.98
C LEU A 125 5.74 1.00 -5.55
N ASN A 126 6.60 1.30 -6.51
CA ASN A 126 7.86 2.01 -6.28
C ASN A 126 7.61 3.50 -6.16
N VAL A 127 7.95 4.11 -5.03
CA VAL A 127 7.78 5.55 -4.77
C VAL A 127 8.72 6.36 -5.69
N CYS A 128 8.20 7.42 -6.30
CA CYS A 128 8.92 8.30 -7.22
C CYS A 128 9.65 9.44 -6.53
#